data_AF-A0AAV0ZLV7-F1
#
_entry.id   AF-A0AAV0ZLV7-F1
#
_cell.length_a   1.000
_cell.length_b   1.000
_cell.length_c   1.000
_cell.angle_alpha   90.00
_cell.angle_beta   90.00
_cell.angle_gamma   90.00
#
_symmetry.space_group_name_H-M   'P 1'
#
loop_
_entity.id
_entity.type
_entity.pdbx_description
1 polymer ?
#
loop_
_entity_poly.entity_id
_entity_poly.type
_entity_poly.pdbx_seq_one_letter_code
_entity_poly.pdbx_strand_id
1 'polypeptide(L)'
;MQNPRPRLGGIDFKKLSEEEKDSLEENFSRENFREVVFSCEGDRSLGPNGFNLDFLKRCWNVIGEEVIYCVQQFYHKAILPRAMTIAFLALIPKVDNP
;
A
#
# COMPACT_ATOMS: atom_id res chain seq x y z
N MET A 1 -23.20 -23.33 -21.08
CA MET A 1 -23.59 -22.00 -21.59
C MET A 1 -22.81 -20.96 -20.78
N GLN A 2 -21.91 -20.20 -21.40
CA GLN A 2 -21.19 -19.10 -20.74
C GLN A 2 -22.11 -17.90 -20.67
N ASN A 3 -22.45 -17.42 -19.48
CA ASN A 3 -23.15 -16.15 -19.34
C ASN A 3 -22.21 -15.02 -19.78
N PRO A 4 -22.58 -14.21 -20.79
CA PRO A 4 -21.75 -13.10 -21.22
C PRO A 4 -21.64 -12.08 -20.08
N ARG A 5 -20.43 -11.54 -19.90
CA ARG A 5 -20.14 -10.49 -18.91
C ARG A 5 -21.11 -9.31 -19.16
N PRO A 6 -21.92 -8.87 -18.18
CA PRO A 6 -22.86 -7.77 -18.39
C PRO A 6 -22.10 -6.53 -18.83
N ARG A 7 -22.46 -5.97 -19.99
CA ARG A 7 -21.91 -4.69 -20.43
C ARG A 7 -22.82 -3.59 -19.90
N LEU A 8 -22.27 -2.69 -19.09
CA LEU A 8 -22.93 -1.48 -18.60
C LEU A 8 -23.04 -0.46 -19.75
N GLY A 9 -23.73 -0.84 -20.84
CA GLY A 9 -23.92 0.02 -22.00
C GLY A 9 -24.85 1.20 -21.66
N GLY A 10 -24.45 2.41 -22.02
CA GLY A 10 -25.26 3.63 -21.86
C GLY A 10 -24.98 4.45 -20.61
N ILE A 11 -24.05 4.04 -19.75
CA ILE A 11 -23.60 4.83 -18.59
C ILE A 11 -22.28 5.49 -18.97
N ASP A 12 -22.27 6.82 -19.03
CA ASP A 12 -21.04 7.57 -19.21
C ASP A 12 -20.35 7.70 -17.85
N PHE A 13 -19.28 6.93 -17.66
CA PHE A 13 -18.49 7.02 -16.44
C PHE A 13 -17.63 8.27 -16.49
N LYS A 14 -17.52 8.98 -15.36
CA LYS A 14 -16.48 10.00 -15.19
C LYS A 14 -15.13 9.33 -15.44
N LYS A 15 -14.40 9.84 -16.42
CA LYS A 15 -13.04 9.43 -16.75
C LYS A 15 -12.10 10.53 -16.30
N LEU A 16 -10.92 10.12 -15.87
CA LEU A 16 -9.83 11.04 -15.59
C LEU A 16 -9.39 11.71 -16.89
N SER A 17 -9.02 12.99 -16.81
CA SER A 17 -8.28 13.67 -17.88
C SER A 17 -6.93 12.98 -18.10
N GLU A 18 -6.28 13.28 -19.23
CA GLU A 18 -4.95 12.73 -19.46
C GLU A 18 -3.94 13.23 -18.42
N GLU A 19 -4.05 14.50 -18.01
CA GLU A 19 -3.17 15.04 -16.96
C GLU A 19 -3.39 14.35 -15.61
N GLU A 20 -4.65 14.02 -15.27
CA GLU A 20 -4.96 13.30 -14.03
C GLU A 20 -4.41 11.87 -14.05
N LYS A 21 -4.40 11.20 -15.21
CA LYS A 21 -3.77 9.89 -15.35
C LYS A 21 -2.27 9.97 -15.18
N ASP A 22 -1.63 10.92 -15.88
CA ASP A 22 -0.18 11.10 -15.83
C ASP A 22 0.29 11.41 -14.41
N SER A 23 -0.47 12.19 -13.65
CA SER A 23 -0.17 12.49 -12.25
C SER A 23 -0.27 11.26 -11.32
N LEU A 24 -1.19 10.32 -11.59
CA LEU A 24 -1.31 9.09 -10.80
C LEU A 24 -0.18 8.08 -11.10
N GLU A 25 0.42 8.17 -12.27
CA GLU A 25 1.54 7.33 -12.70
C GLU A 25 2.91 7.99 -12.44
N GLU A 26 2.95 9.17 -11.84
CA GLU A 26 4.20 9.85 -11.53
C GLU A 26 5.02 9.08 -10.47
N ASN A 27 6.34 9.07 -10.65
CA ASN A 27 7.25 8.52 -9.67
C ASN A 27 7.19 9.33 -8.36
N PHE A 28 7.07 8.64 -7.23
CA PHE A 28 7.18 9.29 -5.92
C PHE A 28 8.63 9.70 -5.63
N SER A 29 8.81 10.95 -5.18
CA SER A 29 10.08 11.44 -4.64
C SER A 29 10.40 10.80 -3.28
N ARG A 30 11.68 10.84 -2.88
CA ARG A 30 12.12 10.32 -1.57
C ARG A 30 11.44 11.08 -0.43
N GLU A 31 11.29 12.39 -0.61
CA GLU A 31 10.67 13.32 0.31
C GLU A 31 9.19 13.01 0.47
N ASN A 32 8.45 12.87 -0.63
CA ASN A 32 7.03 12.51 -0.61
C ASN A 32 6.82 11.16 0.09
N PHE A 33 7.66 10.17 -0.20
CA PHE A 33 7.57 8.86 0.43
C PHE A 33 7.77 8.94 1.95
N ARG A 34 8.79 9.69 2.39
CA ARG A 34 9.03 9.93 3.81
C ARG A 34 7.83 10.62 4.46
N GLU A 35 7.31 11.69 3.86
CA GLU A 35 6.16 12.41 4.41
C GLU A 35 4.93 11.51 4.57
N VAL A 36 4.66 10.66 3.58
CA VAL A 36 3.56 9.67 3.64
C VAL A 36 3.78 8.65 4.76
N VAL A 37 4.99 8.13 4.93
CA VAL A 37 5.29 7.20 6.03
C VAL A 37 5.11 7.89 7.39
N PHE A 38 5.53 9.14 7.51
CA PHE A 38 5.43 9.89 8.76
C PHE A 38 4.00 10.35 9.09
N SER A 39 3.16 10.56 8.08
CA SER A 39 1.74 10.91 8.27
C SER A 39 0.87 9.73 8.68
N CYS A 40 1.30 8.49 8.41
CA CYS A 40 0.58 7.28 8.83
C CYS A 40 0.51 7.15 10.36
N GLU A 41 -0.65 6.84 10.93
CA GLU A 41 -0.78 6.56 12.37
C GLU A 41 0.06 5.34 12.77
N GLY A 42 0.89 5.50 13.81
CA GLY A 42 1.88 4.49 14.18
C GLY A 42 1.43 3.47 15.21
N ASP A 43 0.31 3.72 15.89
CA ASP A 43 -0.22 2.88 16.99
C ASP A 43 -0.88 1.58 16.51
N ARG A 44 -1.00 1.40 15.19
CA ARG A 44 -1.67 0.25 14.58
C ARG A 44 -1.02 -1.08 14.98
N SER A 45 -1.76 -2.14 14.70
CA SER A 45 -1.38 -3.55 14.95
C SER A 45 0.09 -3.84 14.67
N LEU A 46 0.73 -4.53 15.61
CA LEU A 46 2.11 -5.00 15.48
C LEU A 46 2.23 -5.92 14.26
N GLY A 47 3.34 -5.80 13.53
CA GLY A 47 3.70 -6.76 12.49
C GLY A 47 3.99 -8.16 13.08
N PRO A 48 4.14 -9.19 12.24
CA PRO A 48 4.49 -10.56 12.67
C PRO A 48 5.78 -10.65 13.50
N ASN A 49 6.63 -9.63 13.42
CA ASN A 49 7.90 -9.48 14.14
C ASN A 49 7.79 -8.61 15.42
N GLY A 50 6.59 -8.17 15.80
CA GLY A 50 6.36 -7.35 16.98
C GLY A 50 6.66 -5.85 16.80
N PHE A 51 6.96 -5.40 15.57
CA PHE A 51 7.23 -3.98 15.28
C PHE A 51 6.06 -3.33 14.55
N ASN A 52 5.70 -2.11 14.92
CA ASN A 52 4.72 -1.27 14.25
C ASN A 52 5.38 -0.17 13.40
N LEU A 53 4.56 0.66 12.75
CA LEU A 53 5.05 1.78 11.94
C LEU A 53 5.83 2.81 12.78
N ASP A 54 5.54 2.96 14.08
CA ASP A 54 6.34 3.84 14.92
C ASP A 54 7.78 3.37 15.09
N PHE A 55 8.04 2.06 15.10
CA PHE A 55 9.41 1.54 15.07
C PHE A 55 10.12 1.96 13.78
N LEU A 56 9.45 1.82 12.63
CA LEU A 56 9.98 2.25 11.34
C LEU A 56 10.32 3.76 11.33
N LYS A 57 9.43 4.60 11.88
CA LYS A 57 9.67 6.05 12.01
C LYS A 57 10.87 6.36 12.92
N ARG A 58 10.97 5.69 14.07
CA ARG A 58 12.08 5.87 15.02
C ARG A 58 13.43 5.44 14.43
N CYS A 59 13.44 4.40 13.63
CA CYS A 59 14.65 3.85 12.99
C CYS A 59 14.88 4.41 11.58
N TRP A 60 14.16 5.44 11.14
CA TRP A 60 14.19 5.93 9.77
C TRP A 60 15.59 6.35 9.31
N ASN A 61 16.41 6.91 10.21
CA ASN A 61 17.80 7.26 9.94
C ASN A 61 18.72 6.06 9.69
N VAL A 62 18.30 4.85 10.07
CA VAL A 62 19.07 3.61 9.89
C VAL A 62 18.56 2.79 8.70
N ILE A 63 17.25 2.70 8.50
CA ILE A 63 16.63 1.79 7.50
C ILE A 63 15.82 2.50 6.41
N GLY A 64 15.67 3.82 6.47
CA GLY A 64 14.78 4.57 5.60
C GLY A 64 15.17 4.50 4.12
N GLU A 65 16.48 4.52 3.84
CA GLU A 65 16.99 4.44 2.48
C GLU A 65 16.73 3.08 1.83
N GLU A 66 16.91 2.00 2.58
CA GLU A 66 16.60 0.63 2.14
C GLU A 66 15.10 0.44 1.90
N VAL A 67 14.26 1.05 2.74
CA VAL A 67 12.80 1.00 2.60
C VAL A 67 12.36 1.73 1.33
N ILE A 68 12.87 2.95 1.09
CA ILE A 68 12.62 3.71 -0.14
C ILE A 68 13.07 2.89 -1.36
N TYR A 69 14.29 2.34 -1.31
CA TYR A 69 14.83 1.54 -2.40
C TYR A 69 13.94 0.32 -2.69
N CYS A 70 13.50 -0.40 -1.65
CA CYS A 70 12.63 -1.56 -1.80
C CYS A 70 11.31 -1.20 -2.51
N VAL A 71 10.66 -0.12 -2.10
CA VAL A 71 9.41 0.34 -2.72
C VAL A 71 9.63 0.79 -4.16
N GLN A 72 10.72 1.51 -4.45
CA GLN A 72 11.08 1.89 -5.81
C GLN A 72 11.36 0.67 -6.69
N GLN A 73 12.07 -0.34 -6.18
CA GLN A 73 12.29 -1.59 -6.91
C GLN A 73 10.97 -2.31 -7.19
N PHE A 74 10.05 -2.35 -6.22
CA PHE A 74 8.72 -2.92 -6.43
C PHE A 74 7.95 -2.17 -7.50
N TYR A 75 7.95 -0.83 -7.46
CA TYR A 75 7.27 0.00 -8.45
C TYR A 75 7.75 -0.28 -9.89
N HIS A 76 9.06 -0.37 -10.10
CA HIS A 76 9.63 -0.58 -11.43
C HIS A 76 9.56 -2.03 -11.92
N LYS A 77 9.64 -3.01 -11.01
CA LYS A 77 9.76 -4.43 -11.38
C LYS A 77 8.51 -5.26 -11.12
N ALA A 78 7.56 -4.73 -10.35
CA ALA A 78 6.39 -5.45 -9.83
C ALA A 78 6.74 -6.75 -9.07
N ILE A 79 7.93 -6.81 -8.45
CA ILE A 79 8.40 -7.99 -7.71
C ILE A 79 8.49 -7.65 -6.21
N LEU A 80 7.78 -8.42 -5.39
CA LEU A 80 7.92 -8.39 -3.93
C LEU A 80 8.72 -9.60 -3.44
N PRO A 81 9.67 -9.40 -2.51
CA PRO A 81 10.29 -10.51 -1.81
C PRO A 81 9.23 -11.36 -1.10
N ARG A 82 9.36 -12.70 -1.17
CA ARG A 82 8.42 -13.64 -0.53
C ARG A 82 8.27 -13.42 0.98
N ALA A 83 9.30 -12.90 1.64
CA ALA A 83 9.23 -12.54 3.06
C ALA A 83 8.20 -11.43 3.36
N MET A 84 7.94 -10.53 2.40
CA MET A 84 6.98 -9.44 2.55
C MET A 84 5.52 -9.88 2.36
N THR A 85 5.27 -11.04 1.74
CA THR A 85 3.91 -11.57 1.56
C THR A 85 3.41 -12.35 2.78
N ILE A 86 4.22 -12.47 3.83
CA ILE A 86 3.84 -13.16 5.07
C ILE A 86 2.98 -12.21 5.89
N ALA A 87 1.68 -12.50 6.00
CA ALA A 87 0.73 -11.75 6.80
C ALA A 87 0.21 -12.60 7.97
N PHE A 88 -0.04 -11.95 9.12
CA PHE A 88 -0.73 -12.58 10.25
C PHE A 88 -2.22 -12.26 10.16
N LEU A 89 -3.06 -13.29 10.16
CA LEU A 89 -4.51 -13.13 10.13
C LEU A 89 -5.05 -13.20 11.55
N ALA A 90 -5.54 -12.07 12.07
CA ALA A 90 -6.31 -12.02 13.30
C ALA A 90 -7.80 -11.95 12.96
N LEU A 91 -8.59 -12.90 13.49
CA LEU A 91 -10.04 -12.85 13.41
C LEU A 91 -10.56 -11.95 14.53
N ILE A 92 -11.20 -10.83 14.18
CA ILE A 92 -11.84 -9.93 15.13
C ILE A 92 -13.34 -10.29 15.19
N PRO A 93 -13.87 -10.69 16.36
CA PRO A 93 -15.29 -10.93 16.52
C PRO A 93 -16.08 -9.65 16.19
N LYS A 94 -17.15 -9.79 15.39
CA LYS A 94 -18.06 -8.66 15.09
C LYS A 94 -19.05 -8.37 16.21
N VAL A 95 -19.22 -9.33 17.11
CA VAL A 95 -20.10 -9.27 18.27
C VAL A 95 -19.36 -9.88 19.45
N ASP A 96 -19.60 -9.36 20.65
CA ASP A 96 -18.93 -9.80 21.89
C ASP A 96 -19.25 -11.27 22.24
N ASN A 97 -20.31 -11.82 21.65
CA ASN A 97 -20.69 -13.23 21.78
C ASN A 97 -21.51 -13.66 20.54
N PRO A 98 -21.04 -14.63 19.73
CA PRO A 98 -21.67 -15.02 18.46
C PRO A 98 -22.96 -15.83 18.61
#